data_AF-A0A6N9HC21-F1
#
_entry.id   AF-A0A6N9HC21-F1
#
_cell.length_a   1.000
_cell.length_b   1.000
_cell.length_c   1.000
_cell.angle_alpha   90.00
_cell.angle_beta   90.00
_cell.angle_gamma   90.00
#
_symmetry.space_group_name_H-M   'P 1'
#
loop_
_entity.id
_entity.type
_entity.pdbx_description
1 polymer ?
#
loop_
_entity_poly.entity_id
_entity_poly.type
_entity_poly.pdbx_seq_one_letter_code
_entity_poly.pdbx_strand_id
1 'polypeptide(L)'
;MNASQALAFIELHGVVLVSARGTVPTLTEAIAGAPIKGSWWGHPEGKHIFTVLGEVQEHDDILVCRLLAGKLTLVHRRLWPAVAVLAQARALPAAAAARVRQVHTAGGKHVNEETPFPQWLPPDAATAAAALDPDRARAALGL
;
A
#
# COMPACT_ATOMS: atom_id res chain seq x y z
N MET A 1 16.54 5.95 -6.10
CA MET A 1 15.11 6.09 -6.48
C MET A 1 14.51 7.28 -5.74
N ASN A 2 13.86 8.24 -6.40
CA ASN A 2 13.09 9.33 -5.76
C ASN A 2 11.58 8.98 -5.67
N ALA A 3 10.74 9.89 -5.15
CA ALA A 3 9.31 9.66 -4.99
C ALA A 3 8.57 9.39 -6.32
N SER A 4 8.84 10.17 -7.37
CA SER A 4 8.24 9.92 -8.70
C SER A 4 8.60 8.55 -9.25
N GLN A 5 9.86 8.12 -9.10
CA GLN A 5 10.31 6.79 -9.51
C GLN A 5 9.67 5.68 -8.66
N ALA A 6 9.46 5.93 -7.36
CA ALA A 6 8.76 5.00 -6.47
C ALA A 6 7.27 4.86 -6.82
N LEU A 7 6.59 5.96 -7.19
CA LEU A 7 5.22 5.93 -7.67
C LEU A 7 5.10 5.14 -8.97
N ALA A 8 5.98 5.38 -9.95
CA ALA A 8 6.04 4.60 -11.19
C ALA A 8 6.30 3.10 -10.94
N PHE A 9 7.14 2.78 -9.95
CA PHE A 9 7.37 1.40 -9.52
C PHE A 9 6.08 0.76 -8.96
N ILE A 10 5.33 1.47 -8.13
CA ILE A 10 4.05 0.97 -7.58
C ILE A 10 2.99 0.86 -8.67
N GLU A 11 2.93 1.79 -9.62
CA GLU A 11 2.02 1.71 -10.76
C GLU A 11 2.26 0.44 -11.59
N LEU A 12 3.54 0.19 -11.93
CA LEU A 12 3.99 -0.97 -12.68
C LEU A 12 3.58 -2.27 -11.98
N HIS A 13 3.87 -2.40 -10.68
CA HIS A 13 3.62 -3.63 -9.93
C HIS A 13 2.18 -3.75 -9.39
N GLY A 14 1.48 -2.64 -9.20
CA GLY A 14 0.12 -2.56 -8.66
C GLY A 14 0.06 -2.72 -7.13
N VAL A 15 0.68 -3.78 -6.60
CA VAL A 15 0.73 -4.08 -5.16
C VAL A 15 2.19 -4.21 -4.73
N VAL A 16 2.58 -3.47 -3.70
CA VAL A 16 3.97 -3.43 -3.20
C VAL A 16 3.97 -3.44 -1.67
N LEU A 17 4.86 -4.22 -1.05
CA LEU A 17 5.07 -4.18 0.41
C LEU A 17 5.95 -2.98 0.78
N VAL A 18 5.65 -2.30 1.90
CA VAL A 18 6.55 -1.25 2.41
C VAL A 18 7.87 -1.86 2.88
N SER A 19 7.81 -2.76 3.86
CA SER A 19 8.97 -3.38 4.49
C SER A 19 8.64 -4.80 4.97
N ALA A 20 8.55 -5.75 4.04
CA ALA A 20 8.41 -7.18 4.28
C ALA A 20 8.75 -7.93 2.98
N ARG A 21 9.15 -9.20 3.09
CA ARG A 21 9.32 -10.08 1.92
C ARG A 21 8.04 -10.87 1.67
N GLY A 22 7.74 -11.09 0.39
CA GLY A 22 6.55 -11.83 -0.04
C GLY A 22 6.62 -12.14 -1.54
N THR A 23 5.47 -12.49 -2.11
CA THR A 23 5.29 -12.74 -3.54
C THR A 23 5.28 -11.48 -4.39
N VAL A 24 5.11 -10.31 -3.76
CA VAL A 24 5.17 -8.99 -4.38
C VAL A 24 6.48 -8.27 -4.01
N PRO A 25 6.92 -7.28 -4.81
CA PRO A 25 8.11 -6.50 -4.51
C PRO A 25 8.01 -5.69 -3.21
N THR A 26 9.16 -5.27 -2.70
CA THR A 26 9.30 -4.48 -1.47
C THR A 26 9.90 -3.11 -1.79
N LEU A 27 9.19 -2.03 -1.46
CA LEU A 27 9.61 -0.67 -1.85
C LEU A 27 10.90 -0.24 -1.17
N THR A 28 11.10 -0.52 0.12
CA THR A 28 12.35 -0.11 0.81
C THR A 28 13.59 -0.74 0.19
N GLU A 29 13.49 -2.00 -0.27
CA GLU A 29 14.59 -2.69 -0.96
C GLU A 29 14.79 -2.14 -2.38
N ALA A 30 13.71 -1.81 -3.08
CA ALA A 30 13.78 -1.14 -4.39
C ALA A 30 14.43 0.26 -4.30
N ILE A 31 14.14 1.02 -3.24
CA ILE A 31 14.77 2.32 -2.98
C ILE A 31 16.26 2.14 -2.69
N ALA A 32 16.62 1.17 -1.85
CA ALA A 32 18.00 0.86 -1.50
C ALA A 32 18.80 0.21 -2.64
N GLY A 33 18.11 -0.31 -3.67
CA GLY A 33 18.72 -1.03 -4.80
C GLY A 33 19.25 -2.43 -4.44
N ALA A 34 19.00 -2.89 -3.21
CA ALA A 34 19.46 -4.18 -2.71
C ALA A 34 18.56 -4.69 -1.57
N PRO A 35 18.56 -6.01 -1.28
CA PRO A 35 17.85 -6.56 -0.13
C PRO A 35 18.34 -5.96 1.19
N ILE A 36 17.41 -5.67 2.10
CA ILE A 36 17.73 -5.09 3.41
C ILE A 36 17.75 -6.20 4.47
N LYS A 37 18.86 -6.32 5.19
CA LYS A 37 18.96 -7.19 6.38
C LYS A 37 18.58 -6.41 7.63
N GLY A 38 17.59 -6.89 8.38
CA GLY A 38 17.10 -6.23 9.59
C GLY A 38 16.15 -5.07 9.29
N SER A 39 16.15 -4.04 10.15
CA SER A 39 15.28 -2.88 10.00
C SER A 39 15.87 -1.86 9.03
N TRP A 40 15.09 -1.39 8.06
CA TRP A 40 15.51 -0.33 7.14
C TRP A 40 15.81 1.00 7.86
N TRP A 41 15.28 1.21 9.06
CA TRP A 41 15.57 2.39 9.90
C TRP A 41 17.06 2.51 10.24
N GLY A 42 17.77 1.40 10.40
CA GLY A 42 19.21 1.37 10.68
C GLY A 42 20.08 1.27 9.42
N HIS A 43 19.47 1.22 8.23
CA HIS A 43 20.20 1.12 6.97
C HIS A 43 20.88 2.46 6.63
N PRO A 44 22.05 2.46 5.93
CA PRO A 44 22.68 3.71 5.49
C PRO A 44 21.74 4.63 4.68
N GLU A 45 20.88 4.03 3.84
CA GLU A 45 19.84 4.74 3.08
C GLU A 45 18.57 5.07 3.90
N GLY A 46 18.54 4.83 5.21
CA GLY A 46 17.33 4.93 6.03
C GLY A 46 16.64 6.29 5.96
N LYS A 47 17.42 7.38 5.95
CA LYS A 47 16.87 8.75 5.78
C LYS A 47 16.25 8.94 4.39
N HIS A 48 16.90 8.44 3.35
CA HIS A 48 16.41 8.52 1.99
C HIS A 48 15.13 7.71 1.79
N ILE A 49 15.10 6.49 2.32
CA ILE A 49 13.91 5.62 2.37
C ILE A 49 12.76 6.33 3.09
N PHE A 50 13.03 6.95 4.25
CA PHE A 50 12.03 7.67 5.01
C PHE A 50 11.41 8.82 4.20
N THR A 51 12.23 9.66 3.57
CA THR A 51 11.75 10.79 2.75
C THR A 51 10.87 10.29 1.60
N VAL A 52 11.34 9.30 0.83
CA VAL A 52 10.59 8.76 -0.31
C VAL A 52 9.29 8.09 0.13
N LEU A 53 9.32 7.31 1.22
CA LEU A 53 8.11 6.66 1.75
C LEU A 53 7.07 7.68 2.21
N GLY A 54 7.47 8.76 2.87
CA GLY A 54 6.56 9.80 3.32
C GLY A 54 5.78 10.42 2.16
N GLU A 55 6.48 10.78 1.07
CA GLU A 55 5.85 11.34 -0.13
C GLU A 55 4.91 10.33 -0.82
N VAL A 56 5.33 9.06 -0.92
CA VAL A 56 4.52 8.01 -1.53
C VAL A 56 3.26 7.70 -0.74
N GLN A 57 3.35 7.64 0.60
CA GLN A 57 2.22 7.30 1.46
C GLN A 57 1.14 8.39 1.51
N GLU A 58 1.52 9.65 1.28
CA GLU A 58 0.59 10.78 1.21
C GLU A 58 0.04 11.02 -0.21
N HIS A 59 0.52 10.28 -1.21
CA HIS A 59 0.06 10.46 -2.59
C HIS A 59 -1.37 9.93 -2.79
N ASP A 60 -2.22 10.71 -3.46
CA ASP A 60 -3.64 10.39 -3.62
C ASP A 60 -3.89 9.09 -4.39
N ASP A 61 -3.02 8.72 -5.32
CA ASP A 61 -3.18 7.48 -6.10
C ASP A 61 -2.74 6.20 -5.36
N ILE A 62 -2.38 6.31 -4.07
CA ILE A 62 -1.88 5.20 -3.26
C ILE A 62 -2.82 4.93 -2.07
N LEU A 63 -3.34 3.70 -2.04
CA LEU A 63 -3.93 3.15 -0.83
C LEU A 63 -2.84 2.49 -0.01
N VAL A 64 -2.58 3.03 1.18
CA VAL A 64 -1.78 2.37 2.21
C VAL A 64 -2.72 1.54 3.08
N CYS A 65 -2.50 0.22 3.18
CA CYS A 65 -3.36 -0.68 3.94
C CYS A 65 -2.58 -1.90 4.47
N ARG A 66 -3.28 -2.91 5.00
CA ARG A 66 -2.69 -4.14 5.56
C ARG A 66 -3.13 -5.41 4.82
N LEU A 67 -3.21 -5.30 3.49
CA LEU A 67 -3.76 -6.33 2.61
C LEU A 67 -3.04 -7.68 2.70
N LEU A 68 -1.71 -7.68 2.58
CA LEU A 68 -0.92 -8.91 2.50
C LEU A 68 -0.44 -9.35 3.88
N ALA A 69 -1.10 -10.36 4.45
CA ALA A 69 -0.74 -10.96 5.74
C ALA A 69 -0.56 -9.92 6.88
N GLY A 70 -1.37 -8.85 6.87
CA GLY A 70 -1.30 -7.76 7.86
C GLY A 70 -0.12 -6.80 7.68
N LYS A 71 0.72 -6.98 6.66
CA LYS A 71 1.89 -6.13 6.39
C LYS A 71 1.46 -4.86 5.69
N LEU A 72 2.16 -3.76 5.99
CA LEU A 72 1.90 -2.47 5.36
C LEU A 72 2.13 -2.60 3.85
N THR A 73 1.08 -2.37 3.08
CA THR A 73 0.99 -2.62 1.65
C THR A 73 0.56 -1.33 0.96
N LEU A 74 1.17 -1.03 -0.17
CA LEU A 74 0.86 0.07 -1.07
C LEU A 74 0.13 -0.50 -2.28
N VAL A 75 -1.09 -0.01 -2.53
CA VAL A 75 -1.94 -0.45 -3.63
C VAL A 75 -2.22 0.75 -4.53
N HIS A 76 -1.80 0.65 -5.79
CA HIS A 76 -2.06 1.68 -6.79
C HIS A 76 -3.56 1.82 -7.08
N ARG A 77 -4.03 3.05 -7.36
CA ARG A 77 -5.45 3.36 -7.63
C ARG A 77 -6.15 2.46 -8.63
N ARG A 78 -5.41 1.97 -9.65
CA ARG A 78 -5.95 1.06 -10.67
C ARG A 78 -6.49 -0.25 -10.09
N LEU A 79 -6.09 -0.61 -8.88
CA LEU A 79 -6.50 -1.83 -8.17
C LEU A 79 -7.46 -1.58 -7.01
N TRP A 80 -7.84 -0.33 -6.71
CA TRP A 80 -8.86 -0.06 -5.68
C TRP A 80 -10.21 -0.73 -5.95
N PRO A 81 -10.69 -0.83 -7.21
CA PRO A 81 -11.89 -1.62 -7.50
C PRO A 81 -11.76 -3.09 -7.06
N ALA A 82 -10.58 -3.70 -7.23
CA ALA A 82 -10.33 -5.08 -6.82
C ALA A 82 -10.40 -5.23 -5.28
N VAL A 83 -9.82 -4.27 -4.53
CA VAL A 83 -9.94 -4.23 -3.07
C VAL A 83 -11.41 -4.11 -2.66
N ALA A 84 -12.15 -3.22 -3.33
CA ALA A 84 -13.56 -2.97 -3.03
C ALA A 84 -14.43 -4.22 -3.25
N VAL A 85 -14.28 -4.93 -4.37
CA VAL A 85 -15.02 -6.17 -4.67
C VAL A 85 -14.82 -7.20 -3.55
N LEU A 86 -13.57 -7.47 -3.19
CA LEU A 86 -13.28 -8.49 -2.18
C LEU A 86 -13.71 -8.05 -0.77
N ALA A 87 -13.60 -6.76 -0.44
CA ALA A 87 -14.09 -6.23 0.82
C ALA A 87 -15.63 -6.33 0.94
N GLN A 88 -16.36 -5.98 -0.12
CA GLN A 88 -17.83 -6.10 -0.18
C GLN A 88 -18.29 -7.56 -0.07
N ALA A 89 -17.58 -8.47 -0.73
CA ALA A 89 -17.81 -9.91 -0.66
C ALA A 89 -17.39 -10.54 0.69
N ARG A 90 -16.86 -9.74 1.64
CA ARG A 90 -16.30 -10.20 2.92
C ARG A 90 -15.18 -11.24 2.76
N ALA A 91 -14.50 -11.22 1.61
CA ALA A 91 -13.36 -12.08 1.31
C ALA A 91 -12.05 -11.52 1.88
N LEU A 92 -12.08 -10.31 2.46
CA LEU A 92 -10.98 -9.67 3.18
C LEU A 92 -11.41 -9.36 4.63
N PRO A 93 -10.49 -9.47 5.61
CA PRO A 93 -10.70 -8.87 6.93
C PRO A 93 -10.88 -7.35 6.81
N ALA A 94 -11.73 -6.75 7.65
CA ALA A 94 -12.00 -5.30 7.60
C ALA A 94 -10.72 -4.45 7.72
N ALA A 95 -9.79 -4.86 8.59
CA ALA A 95 -8.50 -4.19 8.77
C ALA A 95 -7.58 -4.27 7.54
N ALA A 96 -7.77 -5.27 6.67
CA ALA A 96 -6.98 -5.41 5.45
C ALA A 96 -7.39 -4.38 4.37
N ALA A 97 -8.66 -3.96 4.39
CA ALA A 97 -9.23 -2.98 3.47
C ALA A 97 -9.34 -1.56 4.05
N ALA A 98 -8.93 -1.34 5.30
CA ALA A 98 -8.86 0.00 5.89
C ALA A 98 -7.67 0.78 5.32
N ARG A 99 -7.89 2.06 4.99
CA ARG A 99 -6.80 2.99 4.65
C ARG A 99 -6.07 3.35 5.94
N VAL A 100 -4.76 3.20 5.93
CA VAL A 100 -3.87 3.51 7.04
C VAL A 100 -3.08 4.76 6.68
N ARG A 101 -3.17 5.81 7.49
CA ARG A 101 -2.31 6.98 7.38
C ARG A 101 -1.36 7.03 8.56
N GLN A 102 -0.05 7.12 8.32
CA GLN A 102 0.95 7.19 9.38
C GLN A 102 1.24 8.65 9.72
N VAL A 103 0.73 9.12 10.86
CA VAL A 103 0.89 10.52 11.29
C VAL A 103 2.05 10.63 12.27
N HIS A 104 2.98 11.54 11.97
CA HIS A 104 4.06 11.90 12.87
C HIS A 104 3.52 12.88 13.92
N THR A 105 3.51 12.44 15.18
CA THR A 105 3.22 13.34 16.29
C THR A 105 4.43 14.23 16.59
N ALA A 106 4.18 15.39 17.20
CA ALA A 106 5.24 16.33 17.60
C ALA A 106 6.31 15.71 18.53
N GLY A 107 6.01 14.59 19.19
CA GLY A 107 6.95 13.83 20.04
C GLY A 107 7.71 12.71 19.32
N GLY A 108 7.66 12.63 17.97
CA GLY A 108 8.37 11.62 17.18
C GLY A 108 7.76 10.22 17.22
N LYS A 109 6.62 10.02 17.91
CA LYS A 109 5.84 8.78 17.81
C LYS A 109 4.99 8.79 16.56
N HIS A 110 4.89 7.65 15.88
CA HIS A 110 3.95 7.46 14.78
C HIS A 110 2.64 6.93 15.35
N VAL A 111 1.53 7.58 15.01
CA VAL A 111 0.18 7.05 15.26
C VAL A 111 -0.41 6.69 13.91
N ASN A 112 -1.02 5.51 13.82
CA ASN A 112 -1.78 5.14 12.62
C ASN A 112 -3.20 5.67 12.79
N GLU A 113 -3.63 6.51 11.85
CA GLU A 113 -5.03 6.84 11.67
C GLU A 113 -5.62 5.86 10.64
N GLU A 114 -6.75 5.25 10.97
CA GLU A 114 -7.40 4.29 10.08
C GLU A 114 -8.74 4.84 9.60
N THR A 115 -8.95 4.85 8.28
CA THR A 115 -10.24 5.14 7.66
C THR A 115 -10.81 3.81 7.15
N PRO A 116 -11.93 3.32 7.71
CA PRO A 116 -12.47 2.02 7.33
C PRO A 116 -13.07 2.03 5.91
N PHE A 117 -13.07 0.89 5.24
CA PHE A 117 -13.85 0.70 4.01
C PHE A 117 -15.36 0.80 4.31
N PRO A 118 -16.19 1.42 3.44
CA PRO A 118 -15.85 2.04 2.15
C PRO A 118 -15.53 3.56 2.23
N GLN A 119 -15.29 4.13 3.41
CA GLN A 119 -15.25 5.59 3.61
C GLN A 119 -14.16 6.32 2.81
N TRP A 120 -13.05 5.65 2.48
CA TRP A 120 -11.96 6.23 1.70
C TRP A 120 -12.10 6.03 0.18
N LEU A 121 -13.01 5.17 -0.28
CA LEU A 121 -13.09 4.76 -1.68
C LEU A 121 -13.76 5.85 -2.53
N PRO A 122 -13.12 6.35 -3.60
CA PRO A 122 -13.76 7.34 -4.45
C PRO A 122 -14.88 6.72 -5.32
N PRO A 123 -15.86 7.53 -5.78
CA PRO A 123 -17.02 7.04 -6.53
C PRO A 123 -16.70 6.32 -7.85
N ASP A 124 -15.65 6.74 -8.55
CA ASP A 124 -15.19 6.11 -9.79
C ASP A 124 -14.69 4.68 -9.56
N ALA A 125 -13.88 4.47 -8.51
CA ALA A 125 -13.43 3.15 -8.11
C ALA A 125 -14.58 2.26 -7.62
N ALA A 126 -15.55 2.84 -6.89
CA ALA A 126 -16.76 2.12 -6.48
C ALA A 126 -17.60 1.66 -7.68
N THR A 127 -17.75 2.51 -8.69
CA THR A 127 -18.47 2.18 -9.93
C THR A 127 -17.74 1.08 -10.71
N ALA A 128 -16.42 1.17 -10.85
CA ALA A 128 -15.62 0.14 -11.51
C ALA A 128 -15.68 -1.21 -10.79
N ALA A 129 -15.79 -1.21 -9.46
CA ALA A 129 -15.91 -2.44 -8.67
C ALA A 129 -17.18 -3.25 -9.01
N ALA A 130 -18.29 -2.57 -9.29
CA ALA A 130 -19.56 -3.24 -9.57
C ALA A 130 -19.55 -4.14 -10.83
N ALA A 131 -18.62 -3.89 -11.76
CA ALA A 131 -18.48 -4.67 -12.99
C ALA A 131 -17.32 -5.68 -12.95
N LEU A 132 -16.57 -5.75 -11.85
CA LEU A 132 -15.36 -6.55 -11.74
C LEU A 132 -15.64 -7.92 -11.12
N ASP A 133 -15.19 -8.96 -11.82
CA ASP A 133 -15.26 -10.34 -11.36
C ASP A 133 -14.38 -10.57 -10.11
N PRO A 134 -14.88 -11.22 -9.03
CA PRO A 134 -14.13 -11.44 -7.80
C PRO A 134 -12.84 -12.27 -7.96
N ASP A 135 -12.82 -13.27 -8.85
CA ASP A 135 -11.63 -14.08 -9.06
C ASP A 135 -10.54 -13.28 -9.79
N ARG A 136 -10.93 -12.47 -10.79
CA ARG A 136 -10.03 -11.50 -11.41
C ARG A 136 -9.53 -10.46 -10.41
N ALA A 137 -10.38 -9.98 -9.51
CA ALA A 137 -9.98 -9.04 -8.45
C ALA A 137 -8.93 -9.66 -7.52
N ARG A 138 -9.14 -10.91 -7.10
CA ARG A 138 -8.19 -11.67 -6.27
C ARG A 138 -6.84 -11.85 -6.97
N ALA A 139 -6.85 -12.32 -8.22
CA ALA A 139 -5.64 -12.49 -9.01
C ALA A 139 -4.87 -11.17 -9.21
N ALA A 140 -5.58 -10.05 -9.44
CA ALA A 140 -4.96 -8.74 -9.63
C ALA A 140 -4.26 -8.20 -8.37
N LEU A 141 -4.67 -8.66 -7.18
CA LEU A 141 -4.06 -8.31 -5.90
C LEU A 141 -2.96 -9.30 -5.45
N GLY A 142 -2.75 -10.39 -6.21
CA GLY A 142 -1.81 -11.46 -5.84
C GLY A 142 -2.26 -12.30 -4.64
N LEU A 143 -3.58 -12.44 -4.45
CA LEU A 143 -4.22 -13.21 -3.37
C LEU A 143 -4.75 -14.56 -3.84
#